data_AF-A0A7Y4WQ86-F1
#
_entry.id   AF-A0A7Y4WQ86-F1
#
_cell.length_a   1.000
_cell.length_b   1.000
_cell.length_c   1.000
_cell.angle_alpha   90.00
_cell.angle_beta   90.00
_cell.angle_gamma   90.00
#
_symmetry.space_group_name_H-M   'P 1'
#
loop_
_entity.id
_entity.type
_entity.pdbx_description
1 polymer ?
#
loop_
_entity_poly.entity_id
_entity_poly.type
_entity_poly.pdbx_seq_one_letter_code
_entity_poly.pdbx_strand_id
1 'polypeptide(L)'
;MRFGLVVGAALVCMLVSSLPARADDEKTQPQIPTCSRPLGAITIVDGDRRGWTVYDLQSPQKLLKLYVQKSGCFTLVDRGTGFDAAQKERELEAQGTLQRRSNVGGGQVRAADYVLVAEVVAADRDTGGSAVGGIIGGIVGGPIGGAIGGGLRTRDLEAQAILSVTDVRTSETKAVEEGRAKKTDVSFALGAGGGGWGGWGGVVGGGYEDTPIGQVVSLAFLDAYVRLVNNLGALPADAKSVAPERAYQTMRATKLRKFPDPGATVVRSLEPGMRLYPLGEKDGAWWKVEDENGNQGWVKNTDLEPLR
;
A
#
# COMPACT_ATOMS: atom_id res chain seq x y z
N MET A 1 -85.60 6.17 -6.09
CA MET A 1 -84.55 5.38 -5.43
C MET A 1 -83.40 6.30 -5.04
N ARG A 2 -83.03 6.23 -3.76
CA ARG A 2 -81.74 6.56 -3.12
C ARG A 2 -81.21 8.01 -3.11
N PHE A 3 -81.40 8.57 -1.91
CA PHE A 3 -80.61 9.57 -1.19
C PHE A 3 -79.14 9.75 -1.60
N GLY A 4 -78.70 11.01 -1.63
CA GLY A 4 -77.29 11.38 -1.57
C GLY A 4 -76.77 11.37 -0.14
N LEU A 5 -75.46 11.11 0.00
CA LEU A 5 -74.65 11.49 1.14
C LEU A 5 -73.18 11.64 0.68
N VAL A 6 -72.56 12.74 1.11
CA VAL A 6 -71.17 13.13 0.90
C VAL A 6 -70.25 12.39 1.88
N VAL A 7 -69.14 11.83 1.41
CA VAL A 7 -67.90 11.51 2.17
C VAL A 7 -66.78 11.60 1.12
N GLY A 8 -65.75 12.44 1.19
CA GLY A 8 -64.86 12.72 2.31
C GLY A 8 -63.51 12.08 1.99
N ALA A 9 -62.56 12.89 1.50
CA ALA A 9 -61.27 12.48 0.95
C ALA A 9 -60.35 11.78 1.98
N ALA A 10 -59.64 10.74 1.53
CA ALA A 10 -58.43 10.25 2.20
C ALA A 10 -57.43 9.80 1.12
N LEU A 11 -56.53 10.70 0.74
CA LEU A 11 -55.37 10.42 -0.09
C LEU A 11 -54.27 9.88 0.84
N VAL A 12 -54.06 8.56 0.85
CA VAL A 12 -52.92 7.94 1.55
C VAL A 12 -51.70 8.10 0.65
N CYS A 13 -50.84 9.07 0.97
CA CYS A 13 -49.51 9.20 0.39
C CYS A 13 -48.65 8.03 0.88
N MET A 14 -48.42 7.02 0.02
CA MET A 14 -47.31 6.09 0.21
C MET A 14 -46.00 6.87 0.01
N LEU A 15 -45.34 7.21 1.12
CA LEU A 15 -43.95 7.63 1.14
C LEU A 15 -43.09 6.44 0.71
N VAL A 16 -42.77 6.36 -0.58
CA VAL A 16 -41.61 5.59 -1.03
C VAL A 16 -40.39 6.33 -0.51
N SER A 17 -39.84 5.86 0.60
CA SER A 17 -38.53 6.30 1.08
C SER A 17 -37.49 5.91 0.04
N SER A 18 -37.18 6.84 -0.86
CA SER A 18 -36.00 6.76 -1.71
C SER A 18 -34.77 6.78 -0.81
N LEU A 19 -34.27 5.59 -0.46
CA LEU A 19 -32.90 5.41 -0.03
C LEU A 19 -32.00 6.13 -1.04
N PRO A 20 -31.01 6.93 -0.61
CA PRO A 20 -30.02 7.43 -1.54
C PRO A 20 -29.33 6.20 -2.13
N ALA A 21 -29.61 5.92 -3.40
CA ALA A 21 -28.75 5.07 -4.21
C ALA A 21 -27.35 5.68 -4.09
N ARG A 22 -26.41 4.91 -3.57
CA ARG A 22 -24.99 5.25 -3.65
C ARG A 22 -24.69 5.42 -5.13
N ALA A 23 -24.55 6.67 -5.57
CA ALA A 23 -24.08 6.97 -6.88
C ALA A 23 -22.63 6.49 -6.97
N ASP A 24 -22.40 5.55 -7.87
CA ASP A 24 -21.08 5.10 -8.29
C ASP A 24 -20.27 6.28 -8.86
N ASP A 25 -18.98 6.29 -8.50
CA ASP A 25 -17.86 7.00 -9.13
C ASP A 25 -18.10 8.44 -9.60
N GLU A 26 -18.07 9.38 -8.64
CA GLU A 26 -17.61 10.73 -8.95
C GLU A 26 -16.10 10.63 -9.29
N LYS A 27 -15.81 10.55 -10.59
CA LYS A 27 -14.48 10.44 -11.20
C LYS A 27 -13.56 11.63 -10.87
N THR A 28 -13.17 11.75 -9.61
CA THR A 28 -11.97 12.47 -9.22
C THR A 28 -10.82 11.55 -9.59
N GLN A 29 -10.12 11.88 -10.68
CA GLN A 29 -8.95 11.13 -11.14
C GLN A 29 -7.99 10.94 -9.96
N PRO A 30 -7.44 9.73 -9.74
CA PRO A 30 -6.58 9.47 -8.61
C PRO A 30 -5.33 10.36 -8.75
N GLN A 31 -5.24 11.40 -7.93
CA GLN A 31 -4.05 12.20 -7.78
C GLN A 31 -3.16 11.52 -6.74
N ILE A 32 -1.84 11.68 -6.88
CA ILE A 32 -0.92 11.14 -5.89
C ILE A 32 -1.22 11.79 -4.54
N PRO A 33 -1.57 11.01 -3.51
CA PRO A 33 -1.96 11.55 -2.21
C PRO A 33 -0.71 12.13 -1.55
N THR A 34 -0.88 13.16 -0.72
CA THR A 34 0.23 13.71 0.06
C THR A 34 -0.01 13.52 1.56
N CYS A 35 1.02 13.14 2.29
CA CYS A 35 0.95 12.96 3.74
C CYS A 35 1.87 13.97 4.44
N SER A 36 1.38 14.59 5.52
CA SER A 36 2.18 15.48 6.35
C SER A 36 3.26 14.76 7.15
N ARG A 37 3.07 13.46 7.42
CA ARG A 37 4.01 12.59 8.11
C ARG A 37 4.06 11.22 7.42
N PRO A 38 5.24 10.56 7.38
CA PRO A 38 5.34 9.22 6.82
C PRO A 38 4.68 8.19 7.75
N LEU A 39 3.91 7.26 7.17
CA LEU A 39 3.24 6.15 7.84
C LEU A 39 4.22 5.05 8.27
N GLY A 40 5.37 4.95 7.59
CA GLY A 40 6.41 3.99 7.90
C GLY A 40 7.53 3.98 6.86
N ALA A 41 8.53 3.14 7.07
CA ALA A 41 9.51 2.79 6.06
C ALA A 41 8.98 1.64 5.19
N ILE A 42 9.00 1.79 3.88
CA ILE A 42 8.49 0.78 2.95
C ILE A 42 9.57 0.37 1.95
N THR A 43 9.60 -0.91 1.61
CA THR A 43 10.36 -1.42 0.47
C THR A 43 9.40 -2.00 -0.57
N ILE A 44 9.80 -1.96 -1.85
CA ILE A 44 8.94 -2.35 -2.96
C ILE A 44 9.54 -3.59 -3.60
N VAL A 45 8.71 -4.61 -3.79
CA VAL A 45 9.06 -5.88 -4.42
C VAL A 45 8.10 -6.11 -5.59
N ASP A 46 8.64 -6.65 -6.67
CA ASP A 46 7.88 -7.01 -7.86
C ASP A 46 7.20 -8.36 -7.60
N GLY A 47 5.91 -8.47 -7.95
CA GLY A 47 5.18 -9.74 -7.94
C GLY A 47 5.44 -10.57 -9.21
N ASP A 48 4.39 -11.19 -9.79
CA ASP A 48 4.56 -12.04 -10.98
C ASP A 48 5.01 -11.24 -12.21
N ARG A 49 6.27 -11.45 -12.61
CA ARG A 49 6.90 -10.79 -13.76
C ARG A 49 6.14 -10.96 -15.07
N ARG A 50 5.43 -12.08 -15.25
CA ARG A 50 4.67 -12.35 -16.48
C ARG A 50 3.55 -11.34 -16.70
N GLY A 51 3.00 -10.77 -15.63
CA GLY A 51 1.87 -9.84 -15.70
C GLY A 51 2.16 -8.53 -16.44
N TRP A 52 3.42 -8.09 -16.51
CA TRP A 52 3.80 -6.84 -17.19
C TRP A 52 4.74 -7.04 -18.40
N THR A 53 5.56 -8.10 -18.41
CA THR A 53 6.47 -8.35 -19.55
C THR A 53 5.72 -8.71 -20.84
N VAL A 54 4.54 -9.34 -20.73
CA VAL A 54 3.65 -9.63 -21.88
C VAL A 54 3.20 -8.35 -22.59
N TYR A 55 3.19 -7.22 -21.89
CA TYR A 55 2.82 -5.91 -22.42
C TYR A 55 4.02 -5.02 -22.76
N ASP A 56 5.24 -5.59 -22.79
CA ASP A 56 6.51 -4.87 -23.01
C ASP A 56 6.77 -3.74 -21.98
N LEU A 57 6.22 -3.90 -20.78
CA LEU A 57 6.42 -2.96 -19.68
C LEU A 57 7.63 -3.37 -18.85
N GLN A 58 8.34 -2.37 -18.33
CA GLN A 58 9.41 -2.57 -17.35
C GLN A 58 8.84 -2.91 -15.97
N SER A 59 9.69 -3.26 -15.01
CA SER A 59 9.29 -3.52 -13.61
C SER A 59 8.44 -2.37 -13.03
N PRO A 60 7.27 -2.68 -12.41
CA PRO A 60 6.42 -1.70 -11.71
C PRO A 60 7.13 -0.96 -10.57
N GLN A 61 8.21 -1.52 -10.00
CA GLN A 61 8.97 -0.85 -8.93
C GLN A 61 9.39 0.57 -9.30
N LYS A 62 9.80 0.83 -10.55
CA LYS A 62 10.24 2.18 -10.94
C LYS A 62 9.11 3.19 -10.81
N LEU A 63 7.93 2.82 -11.29
CA LEU A 63 6.70 3.61 -11.20
C LEU A 63 6.29 3.82 -9.73
N LEU A 64 6.28 2.76 -8.93
CA LEU A 64 5.83 2.84 -7.53
C LEU A 64 6.83 3.58 -6.64
N LYS A 65 8.15 3.46 -6.88
CA LYS A 65 9.17 4.26 -6.20
C LYS A 65 8.88 5.75 -6.38
N LEU A 66 8.46 6.14 -7.58
CA LEU A 66 8.11 7.51 -7.87
C LEU A 66 6.85 7.98 -7.12
N TYR A 67 5.79 7.17 -7.12
CA TYR A 67 4.55 7.47 -6.37
C TYR A 67 4.82 7.63 -4.87
N VAL A 68 5.59 6.71 -4.30
CA VAL A 68 6.00 6.77 -2.89
C VAL A 68 6.80 8.04 -2.61
N GLN A 69 7.83 8.33 -3.42
CA GLN A 69 8.71 9.49 -3.21
C GLN A 69 7.95 10.82 -3.22
N LYS A 70 6.96 10.96 -4.09
CA LYS A 70 6.22 12.23 -4.24
C LYS A 70 5.03 12.35 -3.31
N SER A 71 4.45 11.22 -2.90
CA SER A 71 3.40 11.24 -1.87
C SER A 71 3.94 11.67 -0.50
N GLY A 72 5.21 11.37 -0.20
CA GLY A 72 5.77 11.54 1.14
C GLY A 72 5.13 10.66 2.21
N CYS A 73 4.19 9.78 1.83
CA CYS A 73 3.44 8.93 2.76
C CYS A 73 4.26 7.79 3.34
N PHE A 74 5.37 7.41 2.70
CA PHE A 74 6.32 6.44 3.25
C PHE A 74 7.76 6.90 3.04
N THR A 75 8.64 6.50 3.94
CA THR A 75 10.08 6.56 3.67
C THR A 75 10.48 5.36 2.82
N LEU A 76 10.85 5.59 1.57
CA LEU A 76 11.32 4.53 0.69
C LEU A 76 12.67 3.98 1.15
N VAL A 77 12.75 2.66 1.29
CA VAL A 77 13.99 1.92 1.56
C VAL A 77 14.29 1.03 0.36
N ASP A 78 15.44 1.28 -0.29
CA ASP A 78 15.88 0.46 -1.42
C ASP A 78 16.47 -0.86 -0.93
N ARG A 79 16.14 -1.93 -1.66
CA ARG A 79 16.62 -3.31 -1.48
C ARG A 79 17.05 -3.95 -2.81
N GLY A 80 17.01 -3.19 -3.91
CA GLY A 80 17.55 -3.60 -5.20
C GLY A 80 18.95 -3.03 -5.44
N THR A 81 19.21 -2.64 -6.68
CA THR A 81 20.56 -2.23 -7.16
C THR A 81 21.23 -1.13 -6.32
N GLY A 82 20.47 -0.17 -5.79
CA GLY A 82 21.02 0.88 -4.93
C GLY A 82 21.51 0.35 -3.59
N PHE A 83 20.84 -0.66 -3.05
CA PHE A 83 21.29 -1.34 -1.83
C PHE A 83 22.51 -2.22 -2.10
N ASP A 84 22.54 -2.93 -3.23
CA ASP A 84 23.69 -3.76 -3.63
C ASP A 84 24.96 -2.91 -3.78
N ALA A 85 24.84 -1.73 -4.41
CA ALA A 85 25.93 -0.76 -4.47
C ALA A 85 26.36 -0.28 -3.07
N ALA A 86 25.40 0.00 -2.19
CA ALA A 86 25.70 0.39 -0.81
C ALA A 86 26.33 -0.74 0.03
N GLN A 87 26.04 -2.02 -0.28
CA GLN A 87 26.72 -3.16 0.33
C GLN A 87 28.18 -3.23 -0.12
N LYS A 88 28.44 -3.00 -1.41
CA LYS A 88 29.79 -2.94 -1.95
C LYS A 88 30.64 -1.86 -1.27
N GLU A 89 30.08 -0.67 -1.01
CA GLU A 89 30.78 0.38 -0.25
C GLU A 89 31.10 -0.05 1.19
N ARG A 90 30.24 -0.84 1.83
CA ARG A 90 30.50 -1.39 3.18
C ARG A 90 31.56 -2.49 3.15
N GLU A 91 31.61 -3.29 2.09
CA GLU A 91 32.70 -4.25 1.88
C GLU A 91 34.05 -3.54 1.70
N LEU A 92 34.08 -2.43 0.96
CA LEU A 92 35.26 -1.58 0.83
C LEU A 92 35.66 -0.94 2.17
N GLU A 93 34.68 -0.57 3.00
CA GLU A 93 34.93 -0.10 4.37
C GLU A 93 35.57 -1.18 5.23
N ALA A 94 35.03 -2.40 5.20
CA ALA A 94 35.57 -3.55 5.92
C ALA A 94 37.00 -3.91 5.43
N GLN A 95 37.32 -3.64 4.17
CA GLN A 95 38.66 -3.81 3.59
C GLN A 95 39.60 -2.63 3.89
N GLY A 96 39.10 -1.54 4.49
CA GLY A 96 39.89 -0.35 4.82
C GLY A 96 40.31 0.48 3.61
N THR A 97 39.66 0.31 2.46
CA THR A 97 40.03 1.00 1.21
C THR A 97 39.32 2.34 1.03
N LEU A 98 38.34 2.66 1.88
CA LEU A 98 37.62 3.93 1.81
C LEU A 98 38.47 5.11 2.30
N GLN A 99 38.13 6.30 1.82
CA GLN A 99 38.72 7.54 2.30
C GLN A 99 38.45 7.73 3.80
N ARG A 100 39.40 8.39 4.49
CA ARG A 100 39.19 8.77 5.89
C ARG A 100 37.95 9.65 5.99
N ARG A 101 37.07 9.34 6.96
CA ARG A 101 35.80 10.05 7.24
C ARG A 101 34.67 9.80 6.23
N SER A 102 34.70 8.70 5.46
CA SER A 102 33.56 8.28 4.62
C SER A 102 32.28 7.97 5.40
N ASN A 103 32.34 7.80 6.72
CA ASN A 103 31.19 7.58 7.61
C ASN A 103 30.27 6.43 7.15
N VAL A 104 30.88 5.38 6.58
CA VAL A 104 30.21 4.12 6.27
C VAL A 104 30.51 3.17 7.42
N GLY A 105 29.51 2.48 7.94
CA GLY A 105 29.70 1.50 9.00
C GLY A 105 28.43 0.76 9.41
N GLY A 106 28.57 -0.08 10.43
CA GLY A 106 27.48 -0.87 11.00
C GLY A 106 26.37 0.00 11.62
N GLY A 107 25.13 -0.53 11.63
CA GLY A 107 23.99 0.13 12.28
C GLY A 107 23.34 1.28 11.49
N GLN A 108 23.86 1.62 10.32
CA GLN A 108 23.36 2.74 9.49
C GLN A 108 22.26 2.33 8.49
N VAL A 109 22.00 1.03 8.32
CA VAL A 109 20.99 0.53 7.39
C VAL A 109 19.60 0.66 8.02
N ARG A 110 18.73 1.46 7.40
CA ARG A 110 17.34 1.58 7.83
C ARG A 110 16.57 0.29 7.51
N ALA A 111 15.84 -0.24 8.49
CA ALA A 111 14.91 -1.34 8.29
C ALA A 111 13.64 -0.84 7.58
N ALA A 112 13.06 -1.68 6.72
CA ALA A 112 11.71 -1.48 6.23
C ALA A 112 10.73 -1.95 7.30
N ASP A 113 9.69 -1.17 7.57
CA ASP A 113 8.55 -1.59 8.39
C ASP A 113 7.60 -2.47 7.56
N TYR A 114 7.46 -2.14 6.27
CA TYR A 114 6.51 -2.77 5.37
C TYR A 114 7.16 -3.20 4.05
N VAL A 115 6.61 -4.24 3.43
CA VAL A 115 6.90 -4.66 2.05
C VAL A 115 5.66 -4.42 1.21
N LEU A 116 5.81 -3.63 0.15
CA LEU A 116 4.81 -3.44 -0.90
C LEU A 116 5.10 -4.43 -2.02
N VAL A 117 4.16 -5.33 -2.29
CA VAL A 117 4.22 -6.23 -3.45
C VAL A 117 3.25 -5.74 -4.51
N ALA A 118 3.73 -5.65 -5.74
CA ALA A 118 2.98 -5.11 -6.86
C ALA A 118 2.77 -6.14 -7.96
N GLU A 119 1.51 -6.34 -8.34
CA GLU A 119 1.09 -7.33 -9.33
C GLU A 119 0.17 -6.71 -10.38
N VAL A 120 0.36 -7.10 -11.64
CA VAL A 120 -0.56 -6.77 -12.75
C VAL A 120 -1.41 -7.99 -13.02
N VAL A 121 -2.73 -7.86 -12.87
CA VAL A 121 -3.67 -9.00 -12.94
C VAL A 121 -4.22 -9.18 -14.35
N ALA A 122 -4.59 -8.08 -15.00
CA ALA A 122 -5.13 -8.10 -16.35
C ALA A 122 -4.91 -6.74 -17.01
N ALA A 123 -4.50 -6.75 -18.27
CA ALA A 123 -4.56 -5.57 -19.12
C ALA A 123 -5.13 -5.98 -20.48
N ASP A 124 -6.43 -5.74 -20.68
CA ASP A 124 -7.16 -6.24 -21.86
C ASP A 124 -7.26 -5.14 -22.94
N ARG A 125 -7.22 -5.56 -24.20
CA ARG A 125 -7.33 -4.68 -25.38
C ARG A 125 -8.73 -4.65 -25.99
N ASP A 126 -9.66 -5.51 -25.57
CA ASP A 126 -10.95 -5.70 -26.24
C ASP A 126 -12.14 -5.97 -25.28
N THR A 127 -12.42 -5.11 -24.29
CA THR A 127 -13.65 -5.25 -23.45
C THR A 127 -14.89 -4.52 -23.99
N GLY A 128 -14.77 -3.81 -25.13
CA GLY A 128 -15.84 -3.00 -25.73
C GLY A 128 -16.79 -3.80 -26.63
N GLY A 129 -17.70 -4.57 -26.02
CA GLY A 129 -18.77 -5.28 -26.74
C GLY A 129 -20.12 -5.16 -26.02
N SER A 130 -20.81 -4.02 -26.14
CA SER A 130 -22.24 -3.96 -25.85
C SER A 130 -22.99 -2.98 -26.73
N ALA A 131 -23.99 -3.52 -27.41
CA ALA A 131 -24.80 -2.95 -28.46
C ALA A 131 -25.85 -1.94 -27.94
N VAL A 132 -25.42 -0.86 -27.28
CA VAL A 132 -26.33 0.19 -26.79
C VAL A 132 -25.82 1.56 -27.26
N GLY A 133 -26.01 1.84 -28.54
CA GLY A 133 -25.66 3.14 -29.13
C GLY A 133 -26.06 3.29 -30.61
N GLY A 134 -26.35 2.19 -31.30
CA GLY A 134 -26.66 2.21 -32.74
C GLY A 134 -28.14 2.30 -33.13
N ILE A 135 -29.10 2.21 -32.20
CA ILE A 135 -30.53 2.06 -32.56
C ILE A 135 -31.34 3.38 -32.53
N ILE A 136 -30.78 4.48 -32.02
CA ILE A 136 -31.51 5.78 -32.00
C ILE A 136 -31.25 6.63 -33.27
N GLY A 137 -30.30 6.25 -34.14
CA GLY A 137 -29.97 7.01 -35.36
C GLY A 137 -30.86 6.75 -36.57
N GLY A 138 -31.84 5.83 -36.51
CA GLY A 138 -32.50 5.30 -37.70
C GLY A 138 -33.87 5.86 -38.08
N ILE A 139 -34.50 6.72 -37.26
CA ILE A 139 -35.94 7.05 -37.45
C ILE A 139 -36.22 8.54 -37.73
N VAL A 140 -35.25 9.44 -37.62
CA VAL A 140 -35.46 10.86 -37.97
C VAL A 140 -34.83 11.17 -39.32
N GLY A 141 -35.66 11.04 -40.36
CA GLY A 141 -35.29 11.20 -41.77
C GLY A 141 -35.01 12.64 -42.19
N GLY A 142 -34.06 12.78 -43.12
CA GLY A 142 -33.82 13.98 -43.92
C GLY A 142 -32.52 13.85 -44.75
N PRO A 143 -32.47 14.34 -46.00
CA PRO A 143 -31.34 14.16 -46.93
C PRO A 143 -30.04 14.90 -46.52
N ILE A 144 -29.98 15.46 -45.31
CA ILE A 144 -28.84 16.23 -44.77
C ILE A 144 -28.25 15.56 -43.51
N GLY A 145 -28.84 14.46 -43.00
CA GLY A 145 -28.46 13.83 -41.73
C GLY A 145 -27.30 12.81 -41.77
N GLY A 146 -26.45 12.81 -42.80
CA GLY A 146 -25.46 11.75 -43.03
C GLY A 146 -24.05 11.95 -42.46
N ALA A 147 -23.77 13.05 -41.74
CA ALA A 147 -22.39 13.42 -41.40
C ALA A 147 -22.03 13.38 -39.90
N ILE A 148 -22.96 13.09 -38.99
CA ILE A 148 -22.68 13.00 -37.55
C ILE A 148 -23.10 11.62 -37.05
N GLY A 149 -22.48 10.61 -37.64
CA GLY A 149 -22.59 9.20 -37.25
C GLY A 149 -21.21 8.58 -37.14
N GLY A 150 -20.23 9.34 -36.64
CA GLY A 150 -18.92 8.83 -36.28
C GLY A 150 -19.07 7.94 -35.05
N GLY A 151 -19.41 6.68 -35.26
CA GLY A 151 -19.31 5.65 -34.23
C GLY A 151 -17.90 5.64 -33.69
N LEU A 152 -17.72 6.24 -32.51
CA LEU A 152 -16.50 6.11 -31.73
C LEU A 152 -16.39 4.62 -31.38
N ARG A 153 -15.62 3.88 -32.17
CA ARG A 153 -15.07 2.58 -31.77
C ARG A 153 -14.09 2.87 -30.63
N THR A 154 -14.60 3.11 -29.42
CA THR A 154 -13.78 3.12 -28.22
C THR A 154 -13.34 1.69 -27.97
N ARG A 155 -12.11 1.40 -28.38
CA ARG A 155 -11.38 0.25 -27.85
C ARG A 155 -11.18 0.52 -26.37
N ASP A 156 -12.02 -0.10 -25.55
CA ASP A 156 -11.94 -0.01 -24.10
C ASP A 156 -10.70 -0.80 -23.66
N LEU A 157 -9.59 -0.09 -23.47
CA LEU A 157 -8.41 -0.62 -22.80
C LEU A 157 -8.66 -0.48 -21.30
N GLU A 158 -8.62 -1.60 -20.58
CA GLU A 158 -8.76 -1.64 -19.13
C GLU A 158 -7.55 -2.34 -18.52
N ALA A 159 -7.07 -1.84 -17.39
CA ALA A 159 -6.04 -2.50 -16.61
C ALA A 159 -6.48 -2.65 -15.15
N GLN A 160 -6.08 -3.76 -14.55
CA GLN A 160 -6.25 -4.05 -13.14
C GLN A 160 -4.89 -4.35 -12.52
N ALA A 161 -4.60 -3.66 -11.42
CA ALA A 161 -3.38 -3.82 -10.64
C ALA A 161 -3.75 -4.15 -9.19
N ILE A 162 -2.92 -4.96 -8.53
CA ILE A 162 -3.05 -5.27 -7.10
C ILE A 162 -1.79 -4.81 -6.38
N LEU A 163 -2.00 -4.14 -5.25
CA LEU A 163 -0.97 -3.78 -4.29
C LEU A 163 -1.27 -4.46 -2.96
N SER A 164 -0.30 -5.20 -2.43
CA SER A 164 -0.39 -5.77 -1.09
C SER A 164 0.73 -5.23 -0.20
N VAL A 165 0.39 -4.96 1.06
CA VAL A 165 1.33 -4.48 2.07
C VAL A 165 1.43 -5.48 3.20
N THR A 166 2.65 -5.93 3.48
CA THR A 166 2.95 -6.89 4.56
C THR A 166 3.88 -6.27 5.59
N ASP A 167 3.59 -6.43 6.88
CA ASP A 167 4.48 -6.02 7.97
C ASP A 167 5.67 -6.99 8.08
N VAL A 168 6.89 -6.46 8.04
CA VAL A 168 8.12 -7.27 8.06
C VAL A 168 8.31 -8.02 9.38
N ARG A 169 7.81 -7.48 10.50
CA ARG A 169 8.01 -8.06 11.83
C ARG A 169 7.05 -9.21 12.10
N THR A 170 5.81 -9.08 11.67
CA THR A 170 4.76 -10.07 11.95
C THR A 170 4.45 -10.96 10.75
N SER A 171 4.97 -10.63 9.56
CA SER A 171 4.60 -11.28 8.29
C SER A 171 3.09 -11.25 8.03
N GLU A 172 2.39 -10.27 8.59
CA GLU A 172 0.95 -10.09 8.45
C GLU A 172 0.65 -9.13 7.29
N THR A 173 -0.21 -9.56 6.36
CA THR A 173 -0.71 -8.69 5.30
C THR A 173 -1.68 -7.66 5.88
N LYS A 174 -1.26 -6.40 5.92
CA LYS A 174 -2.02 -5.30 6.52
C LYS A 174 -3.09 -4.72 5.59
N ALA A 175 -2.84 -4.73 4.29
CA ALA A 175 -3.79 -4.25 3.31
C ALA A 175 -3.54 -4.92 1.95
N VAL A 176 -4.62 -5.15 1.20
CA VAL A 176 -4.61 -5.56 -0.19
C VAL A 176 -5.60 -4.68 -0.92
N GLU A 177 -5.12 -3.92 -1.88
CA GLU A 177 -5.94 -2.97 -2.63
C GLU A 177 -5.85 -3.25 -4.12
N GLU A 178 -7.00 -3.29 -4.76
CA GLU A 178 -7.11 -3.42 -6.20
C GLU A 178 -7.38 -2.04 -6.80
N GLY A 179 -6.62 -1.69 -7.85
CA GLY A 179 -6.83 -0.51 -8.65
C GLY A 179 -7.27 -0.87 -10.06
N ARG A 180 -8.18 -0.07 -10.61
CA ARG A 180 -8.69 -0.24 -11.98
C ARG A 180 -8.61 1.08 -12.72
N ALA A 181 -8.25 1.02 -13.99
CA ALA A 181 -8.27 2.19 -14.86
C ALA A 181 -8.69 1.82 -16.28
N LYS A 182 -9.26 2.80 -16.99
CA LYS A 182 -9.68 2.65 -18.39
C LYS A 182 -9.06 3.74 -19.28
N LYS A 183 -8.98 3.48 -20.58
CA LYS A 183 -8.46 4.45 -21.58
C LYS A 183 -9.13 5.83 -21.51
N THR A 184 -10.43 5.85 -21.27
CA THR A 184 -11.22 7.10 -21.17
C THR A 184 -10.72 7.98 -20.02
N ASP A 185 -10.26 7.38 -18.93
CA ASP A 185 -9.71 8.10 -17.78
C ASP A 185 -8.35 8.75 -18.12
N VAL A 186 -7.52 8.07 -18.91
CA VAL A 186 -6.26 8.63 -19.45
C VAL A 186 -6.52 9.83 -20.36
N SER A 187 -7.50 9.74 -21.27
CA SER A 187 -7.80 10.82 -22.22
C SER A 187 -8.29 12.10 -21.54
N PHE A 188 -8.98 11.97 -20.41
CA PHE A 188 -9.40 13.10 -19.58
C PHE A 188 -8.24 13.65 -18.75
N ALA A 189 -7.39 12.79 -18.18
CA ALA A 189 -6.18 13.18 -17.44
C ALA A 189 -5.13 13.90 -18.32
N LEU A 190 -5.14 13.66 -19.63
CA LEU A 190 -4.30 14.36 -20.61
C LEU A 190 -4.97 15.63 -21.19
N GLY A 191 -6.30 15.69 -21.23
CA GLY A 191 -7.04 16.72 -21.97
C GLY A 191 -7.72 17.82 -21.14
N ALA A 192 -7.98 17.61 -19.85
CA ALA A 192 -8.85 18.51 -19.06
C ALA A 192 -8.14 19.72 -18.41
N GLY A 193 -6.84 19.94 -18.63
CA GLY A 193 -6.17 21.12 -18.11
C GLY A 193 -4.70 21.22 -18.51
N GLY A 194 -4.40 22.02 -19.54
CA GLY A 194 -3.14 22.77 -19.74
C GLY A 194 -1.78 22.06 -19.72
N GLY A 195 -1.69 20.74 -19.54
CA GLY A 195 -0.44 20.00 -19.50
C GLY A 195 -0.71 18.55 -19.10
N GLY A 196 -0.54 17.63 -20.04
CA GLY A 196 -0.85 16.22 -19.83
C GLY A 196 -0.18 15.63 -18.60
N TRP A 197 -0.85 14.65 -17.98
CA TRP A 197 -0.36 13.88 -16.83
C TRP A 197 0.17 14.76 -15.68
N GLY A 198 -0.65 15.68 -15.15
CA GLY A 198 -0.46 16.29 -13.82
C GLY A 198 0.95 16.84 -13.47
N GLY A 199 1.77 17.23 -14.44
CA GLY A 199 3.17 17.67 -14.22
C GLY A 199 4.24 16.57 -14.12
N TRP A 200 3.97 15.36 -14.63
CA TRP A 200 4.84 14.18 -14.53
C TRP A 200 5.28 13.57 -15.86
N GLY A 201 4.85 14.12 -16.98
CA GLY A 201 5.26 13.61 -18.30
C GLY A 201 6.79 13.54 -18.43
N GLY A 202 7.32 12.36 -18.74
CA GLY A 202 8.72 12.07 -18.95
C GLY A 202 9.50 11.59 -17.72
N VAL A 203 8.84 11.35 -16.58
CA VAL A 203 9.54 10.96 -15.34
C VAL A 203 9.60 9.42 -15.18
N VAL A 204 8.62 8.69 -15.71
CA VAL A 204 8.58 7.22 -15.69
C VAL A 204 8.84 6.66 -17.08
N GLY A 205 10.12 6.52 -17.43
CA GLY A 205 10.50 5.75 -18.63
C GLY A 205 10.13 4.26 -18.51
N GLY A 206 10.05 3.56 -19.64
CA GLY A 206 9.87 2.10 -19.68
C GLY A 206 8.47 1.62 -20.08
N GLY A 207 7.80 2.36 -20.97
CA GLY A 207 6.54 1.96 -21.59
C GLY A 207 5.28 2.39 -20.84
N TYR A 208 5.42 2.83 -19.58
CA TYR A 208 4.31 3.28 -18.72
C TYR A 208 3.69 4.61 -19.14
N GLU A 209 4.49 5.50 -19.74
CA GLU A 209 4.00 6.78 -20.26
C GLU A 209 3.89 6.76 -21.79
N ASP A 210 4.65 5.88 -22.45
CA ASP A 210 4.84 5.87 -23.91
C ASP A 210 3.73 5.10 -24.64
N THR A 211 3.04 4.18 -23.96
CA THR A 211 2.06 3.29 -24.58
C THR A 211 0.67 3.43 -23.95
N PRO A 212 -0.43 3.30 -24.73
CA PRO A 212 -1.78 3.32 -24.17
C PRO A 212 -2.00 2.26 -23.08
N ILE A 213 -1.37 1.10 -23.21
CA ILE A 213 -1.46 0.03 -22.20
C ILE A 213 -0.71 0.41 -20.93
N GLY A 214 0.49 0.98 -21.04
CA GLY A 214 1.27 1.44 -19.91
C GLY A 214 0.61 2.60 -19.17
N GLN A 215 -0.05 3.51 -19.89
CA GLN A 215 -0.80 4.62 -19.30
C GLN A 215 -1.99 4.13 -18.47
N VAL A 216 -2.74 3.14 -18.97
CA VAL A 216 -3.85 2.56 -18.20
C VAL A 216 -3.32 1.73 -17.02
N VAL A 217 -2.25 0.96 -17.19
CA VAL A 217 -1.63 0.19 -16.10
C VAL A 217 -1.08 1.12 -15.01
N SER A 218 -0.44 2.23 -15.37
CA SER A 218 0.06 3.18 -14.39
C SER A 218 -1.05 3.88 -13.62
N LEU A 219 -2.14 4.27 -14.29
CA LEU A 219 -3.34 4.77 -13.58
C LEU A 219 -3.95 3.72 -12.66
N ALA A 220 -3.98 2.44 -13.05
CA ALA A 220 -4.47 1.37 -12.18
C ALA A 220 -3.59 1.21 -10.94
N PHE A 221 -2.26 1.29 -11.07
CA PHE A 221 -1.35 1.31 -9.91
C PHE A 221 -1.52 2.56 -9.05
N LEU A 222 -1.82 3.71 -9.67
CA LEU A 222 -2.05 4.95 -8.94
C LEU A 222 -3.35 4.89 -8.12
N ASP A 223 -4.43 4.39 -8.70
CA ASP A 223 -5.70 4.13 -7.98
C ASP A 223 -5.48 3.17 -6.80
N ALA A 224 -4.80 2.03 -7.04
CA ALA A 224 -4.45 1.08 -5.99
C ALA A 224 -3.63 1.75 -4.88
N TYR A 225 -2.66 2.60 -5.24
CA TYR A 225 -1.80 3.30 -4.29
C TYR A 225 -2.57 4.32 -3.45
N VAL A 226 -3.48 5.09 -4.07
CA VAL A 226 -4.35 6.04 -3.35
C VAL A 226 -5.22 5.31 -2.33
N ARG A 227 -5.88 4.22 -2.75
CA ARG A 227 -6.72 3.39 -1.86
C ARG A 227 -5.89 2.84 -0.70
N LEU A 228 -4.69 2.35 -0.99
CA LEU A 228 -3.76 1.81 0.00
C LEU A 228 -3.34 2.85 1.03
N VAL A 229 -2.94 4.04 0.59
CA VAL A 229 -2.56 5.14 1.48
C VAL A 229 -3.75 5.60 2.32
N ASN A 230 -4.94 5.67 1.74
CA ASN A 230 -6.14 6.06 2.49
C ASN A 230 -6.51 5.03 3.56
N ASN A 231 -6.44 3.74 3.22
CA ASN A 231 -6.73 2.65 4.16
C ASN A 231 -5.69 2.61 5.29
N LEU A 232 -4.40 2.68 4.96
CA LEU A 232 -3.32 2.68 5.96
C LEU A 232 -3.21 3.99 6.75
N GLY A 233 -3.57 5.13 6.14
CA GLY A 233 -3.58 6.45 6.78
C GLY A 233 -4.73 6.63 7.76
N ALA A 234 -5.81 5.85 7.62
CA ALA A 234 -6.90 5.77 8.59
C ALA A 234 -6.54 4.92 9.83
N LEU A 235 -5.43 4.17 9.79
CA LEU A 235 -4.98 3.40 10.94
C LEU A 235 -4.37 4.33 12.01
N PRO A 236 -4.70 4.15 13.31
CA PRO A 236 -4.13 4.96 14.38
C PRO A 236 -2.60 4.86 14.39
N ALA A 237 -1.94 5.98 14.71
CA ALA A 237 -0.48 6.13 14.67
C ALA A 237 0.29 5.12 15.55
N ASP A 238 -0.41 4.43 16.43
CA ASP A 238 0.12 3.50 17.41
C ASP A 238 0.27 2.06 16.89
N ALA A 239 0.03 1.77 15.61
CA ALA A 239 0.21 0.40 15.08
C ALA A 239 1.65 -0.15 15.29
N LYS A 240 2.66 0.71 15.44
CA LYS A 240 4.03 0.31 15.79
C LYS A 240 4.20 -0.20 17.23
N SER A 241 3.30 0.13 18.17
CA SER A 241 3.32 -0.38 19.54
C SER A 241 2.60 -1.73 19.71
N VAL A 242 1.98 -2.24 18.64
CA VAL A 242 1.27 -3.53 18.64
C VAL A 242 2.17 -4.69 18.15
N ALA A 243 3.30 -4.38 17.51
CA ALA A 243 4.28 -5.42 17.19
C ALA A 243 4.97 -5.90 18.48
N PRO A 244 5.08 -7.22 18.72
CA PRO A 244 5.75 -7.74 19.90
C PRO A 244 7.19 -7.22 19.98
N GLU A 245 7.64 -6.83 21.19
CA GLU A 245 9.04 -6.46 21.41
C GLU A 245 9.94 -7.64 20.97
N ARG A 246 11.11 -7.32 20.40
CA ARG A 246 12.06 -8.36 19.98
C ARG A 246 12.35 -9.29 21.15
N ALA A 247 12.38 -10.59 20.90
CA ALA A 247 12.85 -11.55 21.88
C ALA A 247 14.32 -11.29 22.21
N TYR A 248 14.71 -11.61 23.43
CA TYR A 248 16.07 -11.54 23.94
C TYR A 248 16.54 -12.93 24.31
N GLN A 249 17.85 -13.13 24.42
CA GLN A 249 18.44 -14.31 25.01
C GLN A 249 19.36 -13.93 26.16
N THR A 250 19.50 -14.82 27.12
CA THR A 250 20.44 -14.65 28.23
C THR A 250 21.88 -14.82 27.76
N MET A 251 22.75 -13.84 28.02
CA MET A 251 24.18 -13.94 27.71
C MET A 251 24.94 -14.78 28.75
N ARG A 252 24.44 -14.82 29.98
CA ARG A 252 25.06 -15.54 31.10
C ARG A 252 23.99 -16.12 32.02
N ALA A 253 24.38 -17.05 32.88
CA ALA A 253 23.50 -17.60 33.88
C ALA A 253 22.96 -16.47 34.78
N THR A 254 21.64 -16.34 34.84
CA THR A 254 20.95 -15.32 35.63
C THR A 254 19.70 -15.91 36.28
N LYS A 255 18.95 -15.10 37.02
CA LYS A 255 17.78 -15.54 37.78
C LYS A 255 16.59 -14.69 37.38
N LEU A 256 15.51 -15.35 37.00
CA LEU A 256 14.20 -14.75 36.83
C LEU A 256 13.59 -14.54 38.21
N ARG A 257 13.18 -13.32 38.54
CA ARG A 257 12.73 -12.92 39.88
C ARG A 257 11.32 -12.39 39.89
N LYS A 258 10.63 -12.49 41.02
CA LYS A 258 9.24 -12.02 41.12
C LYS A 258 9.12 -10.50 41.10
N PHE A 259 10.15 -9.78 41.55
CA PHE A 259 10.21 -8.32 41.62
C PHE A 259 11.56 -7.80 41.08
N PRO A 260 11.65 -6.53 40.67
CA PRO A 260 12.88 -5.89 40.17
C PRO A 260 13.89 -5.59 41.29
N ASP A 261 14.21 -6.60 42.10
CA ASP A 261 15.08 -6.49 43.27
C ASP A 261 16.09 -7.66 43.32
N PRO A 262 17.39 -7.41 43.60
CA PRO A 262 18.42 -8.45 43.67
C PRO A 262 18.18 -9.54 44.74
N GLY A 263 17.43 -9.23 45.80
CA GLY A 263 17.03 -10.12 46.88
C GLY A 263 15.64 -10.76 46.68
N ALA A 264 14.89 -10.36 45.65
CA ALA A 264 13.56 -10.93 45.40
C ALA A 264 13.60 -12.43 45.13
N THR A 265 12.50 -13.10 45.49
CA THR A 265 12.29 -14.53 45.26
C THR A 265 12.58 -14.91 43.82
N VAL A 266 13.39 -15.96 43.67
CA VAL A 266 13.77 -16.51 42.38
C VAL A 266 12.63 -17.40 41.89
N VAL A 267 12.03 -17.02 40.77
CA VAL A 267 11.03 -17.82 40.07
C VAL A 267 11.72 -18.99 39.37
N ARG A 268 12.83 -18.70 38.68
CA ARG A 268 13.59 -19.68 37.92
C ARG A 268 15.05 -19.26 37.72
N SER A 269 15.96 -20.22 37.63
CA SER A 269 17.32 -20.00 37.13
C SER A 269 17.33 -20.10 35.60
N LEU A 270 17.93 -19.11 34.95
CA LEU A 270 18.07 -19.03 33.49
C LEU A 270 19.52 -19.30 33.11
N GLU A 271 19.73 -20.26 32.22
CA GLU A 271 21.05 -20.58 31.65
C GLU A 271 21.35 -19.69 30.45
N PRO A 272 22.62 -19.54 30.01
CA PRO A 272 22.95 -18.81 28.79
C PRO A 272 22.23 -19.40 27.56
N GLY A 273 21.74 -18.55 26.66
CA GLY A 273 21.04 -18.92 25.43
C GLY A 273 19.53 -19.14 25.57
N MET A 274 18.96 -19.02 26.78
CA MET A 274 17.52 -19.12 27.00
C MET A 274 16.79 -17.92 26.42
N ARG A 275 15.73 -18.16 25.62
CA ARG A 275 14.91 -17.11 25.02
C ARG A 275 13.91 -16.53 26.02
N LEU A 276 13.79 -15.21 25.99
CA LEU A 276 12.92 -14.41 26.84
C LEU A 276 12.16 -13.39 26.00
N TYR A 277 10.88 -13.20 26.32
CA TYR A 277 9.98 -12.30 25.62
C TYR A 277 9.67 -11.10 26.53
N PRO A 278 10.07 -9.87 26.17
CA PRO A 278 9.78 -8.69 26.99
C PRO A 278 8.27 -8.40 27.04
N LEU A 279 7.78 -8.07 28.23
CA LEU A 279 6.38 -7.71 28.47
C LEU A 279 6.16 -6.17 28.50
N GLY A 280 7.18 -5.39 28.18
CA GLY A 280 7.13 -3.92 28.14
C GLY A 280 7.31 -3.20 29.49
N GLU A 281 7.09 -3.88 30.63
CA GLU A 281 7.33 -3.30 31.96
C GLU A 281 8.84 -3.24 32.27
N LYS A 282 9.33 -2.05 32.64
CA LYS A 282 10.75 -1.76 32.93
C LYS A 282 10.87 -0.95 34.23
N ASP A 283 11.76 -1.38 35.13
CA ASP A 283 12.11 -0.68 36.36
C ASP A 283 13.65 -0.57 36.45
N GLY A 284 14.15 0.58 36.02
CA GLY A 284 15.59 0.81 35.88
C GLY A 284 16.26 -0.22 34.98
N ALA A 285 17.18 -1.01 35.56
CA ALA A 285 17.89 -2.07 34.86
C ALA A 285 17.11 -3.39 34.79
N TRP A 286 15.94 -3.48 35.41
CA TRP A 286 15.13 -4.70 35.46
C TRP A 286 14.03 -4.65 34.43
N TRP A 287 13.96 -5.68 33.60
CA TRP A 287 12.95 -5.83 32.57
C TRP A 287 12.08 -7.02 32.92
N LYS A 288 10.76 -6.83 32.81
CA LYS A 288 9.80 -7.92 32.95
C LYS A 288 9.74 -8.71 31.66
N VAL A 289 9.94 -10.01 31.77
CA VAL A 289 10.04 -10.95 30.67
C VAL A 289 9.24 -12.21 30.98
N GLU A 290 8.88 -12.92 29.92
CA GLU A 290 8.30 -14.26 29.96
C GLU A 290 9.27 -15.24 29.31
N ASP A 291 9.47 -16.41 29.92
CA ASP A 291 10.26 -17.50 29.32
C ASP A 291 9.39 -18.41 28.42
N GLU A 292 10.02 -19.33 27.70
CA GLU A 292 9.32 -20.29 26.82
C GLU A 292 8.35 -21.23 27.56
N ASN A 293 8.46 -21.33 28.88
CA ASN A 293 7.61 -22.15 29.73
C ASN A 293 6.46 -21.34 30.36
N GLY A 294 6.29 -20.07 29.99
CA GLY A 294 5.25 -19.18 30.50
C GLY A 294 5.54 -18.59 31.89
N ASN A 295 6.77 -18.73 32.40
CA ASN A 295 7.13 -18.11 33.67
C ASN A 295 7.44 -16.64 33.45
N GLN A 296 6.70 -15.77 34.13
CA GLN A 296 6.94 -14.34 34.11
C GLN A 296 7.80 -13.90 35.30
N GLY A 297 8.69 -12.95 35.05
CA GLY A 297 9.46 -12.32 36.10
C GLY A 297 10.40 -11.25 35.58
N TRP A 298 11.25 -10.77 36.47
CA TRP A 298 12.18 -9.67 36.25
C TRP A 298 13.60 -10.21 36.13
N VAL A 299 14.31 -9.72 35.12
CA VAL A 299 15.71 -10.03 34.88
C VAL A 299 16.47 -8.73 34.57
N LYS A 300 17.77 -8.69 34.85
CA LYS A 300 18.58 -7.52 34.52
C LYS A 300 18.84 -7.45 33.02
N ASN A 301 18.65 -6.29 32.42
CA ASN A 301 18.92 -6.03 31.01
C ASN A 301 20.39 -6.27 30.63
N THR A 302 21.32 -6.09 31.57
CA THR A 302 22.76 -6.36 31.37
C THR A 302 23.09 -7.84 31.21
N ASP A 303 22.15 -8.73 31.53
CA ASP A 303 22.30 -10.17 31.34
C ASP A 303 21.67 -10.64 30.01
N LEU A 304 21.06 -9.73 29.24
CA LEU A 304 20.32 -10.03 28.03
C LEU A 304 21.00 -9.45 26.79
N GLU A 305 20.91 -10.16 25.67
CA GLU A 305 21.19 -9.63 24.34
C GLU A 305 19.99 -9.84 23.41
N PRO A 306 19.75 -8.96 22.43
CA PRO A 306 18.70 -9.16 21.43
C PRO A 306 18.93 -10.49 20.69
N LEU A 307 17.87 -11.28 20.54
CA LEU A 307 17.92 -12.48 19.71
C LEU A 307 18.23 -12.06 18.26
N ARG A 308 19.32 -12.60 17.70
CA ARG A 308 19.77 -12.32 16.33
C ARG A 308 19.01 -13.13 15.29
#